data_AF-A0A8T5PR97-F1
#
_entry.id   AF-A0A8T5PR97-F1
#
_cell.length_a   1.000
_cell.length_b   1.000
_cell.length_c   1.000
_cell.angle_alpha   90.00
_cell.angle_beta   90.00
_cell.angle_gamma   90.00
#
_symmetry.space_group_name_H-M   'P 1'
#
loop_
_entity.id
_entity.type
_entity.pdbx_description
1 polymer ?
#
loop_
_entity_poly.entity_id
_entity_poly.type
_entity_poly.pdbx_seq_one_letter_code
_entity_poly.pdbx_strand_id
1 'polypeptide(L)'
;MKILKWLVFGLVLASVVGAVDFPGPFADADRLVIVVADEAPADDVIAGTDVANALGPSVAIGTMKLASEIDDITDYNSILLGSPCYHPIINQLMGYPERCQISGIKLIKFDNGNVALVIMGQNSEIRKLVKEWISGMPVEPPSIISSGELCNRVSLNQVVRVSSGNVYEISLVYTDGNNAKFKINGEITESLVLGDSYNLADGSHFIVKDLSRNTAEFCITSAQVQTSPAPETYDSCMSRYESKAREYETWRQNIPEGRRIREEGLRVCGEKFGRPVPPVRVETEFDRCMNEGYKNIYSLPESEAGAAKEELLSRCEPLRAKLPEEQPEFKACMKEVEAFKQDLVARFGSQAPPEDMMRKYEGLHDKCRVLLGWTVPRPVETVAPPNVERAPVEKPCVGCKKESMCLQHGIRFVDENNRPVYCDFDGVFKAQKQLGESCQNNYECLSNSCSQKCISYEERIEAVERELKEQRGLIDRMWGFFKRLFGG
;
A
#
# COMPACT_ATOMS: atom_id res chain seq x y z
N MET A 1 -66.91 -19.58 -22.21
CA MET A 1 -65.82 -19.53 -23.22
C MET A 1 -65.40 -18.07 -23.38
N LYS A 2 -64.11 -17.73 -23.20
CA LYS A 2 -63.53 -16.40 -22.82
C LYS A 2 -63.53 -16.16 -21.29
N ILE A 3 -62.72 -16.82 -20.46
CA ILE A 3 -61.25 -16.95 -20.40
C ILE A 3 -60.54 -15.60 -20.12
N LEU A 4 -60.33 -15.35 -18.82
CA LEU A 4 -58.99 -15.34 -18.21
C LEU A 4 -57.98 -14.36 -18.87
N LYS A 5 -58.09 -13.05 -18.58
CA LYS A 5 -57.05 -12.08 -18.98
C LYS A 5 -56.80 -10.89 -18.05
N TRP A 6 -57.41 -10.83 -16.86
CA TRP A 6 -57.35 -9.63 -16.00
C TRP A 6 -56.89 -9.88 -14.55
N LEU A 7 -56.12 -10.93 -14.29
CA LEU A 7 -55.68 -11.29 -12.92
C LEU A 7 -54.20 -11.68 -12.81
N VAL A 8 -53.34 -11.16 -13.69
CA VAL A 8 -51.88 -11.45 -13.67
C VAL A 8 -51.00 -10.19 -13.61
N PHE A 9 -51.56 -8.97 -13.56
CA PHE A 9 -50.77 -7.75 -13.74
C PHE A 9 -50.70 -6.84 -12.49
N GLY A 10 -50.47 -7.44 -11.31
CA GLY A 10 -50.45 -6.70 -10.06
C GLY A 10 -49.70 -7.38 -8.93
N LEU A 11 -48.53 -7.98 -9.19
CA LEU A 11 -47.59 -8.35 -8.14
C LEU A 11 -46.17 -8.50 -8.72
N VAL A 12 -45.62 -7.40 -9.24
CA VAL A 12 -44.15 -7.29 -9.31
C VAL A 12 -43.71 -6.97 -7.88
N LEU A 13 -43.56 -8.03 -7.08
CA LEU A 13 -42.69 -7.99 -5.92
C LEU A 13 -41.33 -7.55 -6.44
N ALA A 14 -40.97 -6.30 -6.16
CA ALA A 14 -39.58 -5.89 -6.11
C ALA A 14 -38.92 -6.82 -5.09
N SER A 15 -38.33 -7.90 -5.60
CA SER A 15 -37.31 -8.64 -4.88
C SER A 15 -36.14 -7.67 -4.86
N VAL A 16 -36.12 -6.79 -3.86
CA VAL A 16 -34.89 -6.21 -3.37
C VAL A 16 -33.99 -7.41 -3.17
N VAL A 17 -33.02 -7.56 -4.08
CA VAL A 17 -31.86 -8.41 -3.85
C VAL A 17 -31.31 -7.89 -2.55
N GLY A 18 -31.54 -8.66 -1.48
CA GLY A 18 -31.08 -8.30 -0.15
C GLY A 18 -29.62 -7.94 -0.28
N ALA A 19 -29.26 -6.82 0.32
CA ALA A 19 -27.89 -6.58 0.71
C ALA A 19 -27.41 -7.91 1.31
N VAL A 20 -26.49 -8.58 0.61
CA VAL A 20 -25.76 -9.67 1.23
C VAL A 20 -25.04 -8.97 2.36
N ASP A 21 -25.48 -9.20 3.60
CA ASP A 21 -24.84 -8.67 4.80
C ASP A 21 -23.37 -9.02 4.67
N PHE A 22 -22.57 -8.04 4.29
CA PHE A 22 -21.13 -8.15 4.19
C PHE A 22 -20.61 -7.54 5.49
N PRO A 23 -19.80 -8.24 6.28
CA PRO A 23 -18.94 -9.38 5.92
C PRO A 23 -19.53 -10.76 6.25
N GLY A 24 -20.85 -10.96 6.24
CA GLY A 24 -21.57 -12.15 6.73
C GLY A 24 -20.93 -13.52 6.45
N PRO A 25 -20.65 -13.92 5.20
CA PRO A 25 -20.04 -15.23 4.94
C PRO A 25 -18.55 -15.32 5.30
N PHE A 26 -17.90 -14.19 5.57
CA PHE A 26 -16.50 -14.10 5.98
C PHE A 26 -16.33 -13.75 7.47
N ALA A 27 -17.43 -13.58 8.21
CA ALA A 27 -17.41 -13.24 9.63
C ALA A 27 -17.03 -14.44 10.52
N ASP A 28 -17.27 -15.67 10.04
CA ASP A 28 -16.85 -16.90 10.72
C ASP A 28 -15.39 -17.23 10.37
N ALA A 29 -14.48 -16.68 11.18
CA ALA A 29 -13.04 -16.81 10.98
C ALA A 29 -12.53 -18.26 11.03
N ASP A 30 -13.24 -19.17 11.71
CA ASP A 30 -12.83 -20.57 11.85
C ASP A 30 -12.98 -21.36 10.53
N ARG A 31 -13.77 -20.84 9.59
CA ARG A 31 -14.05 -21.47 8.29
C ARG A 31 -13.53 -20.69 7.09
N LEU A 32 -12.83 -19.58 7.35
CA LEU A 32 -12.26 -18.73 6.32
C LEU A 32 -10.83 -19.15 5.98
N VAL A 33 -10.56 -19.38 4.70
CA VAL A 33 -9.20 -19.55 4.18
C VAL A 33 -8.88 -18.48 3.13
N ILE A 34 -7.70 -17.88 3.24
CA ILE A 34 -7.14 -16.98 2.24
C ILE A 34 -6.13 -17.81 1.44
N VAL A 35 -6.40 -18.06 0.17
CA VAL A 35 -5.58 -18.96 -0.63
C VAL A 35 -4.80 -18.18 -1.67
N VAL A 36 -3.50 -18.46 -1.74
CA VAL A 36 -2.59 -17.99 -2.79
C VAL A 36 -2.03 -19.18 -3.56
N ALA A 37 -1.58 -18.98 -4.78
CA ALA A 37 -0.95 -20.04 -5.56
C ALA A 37 0.39 -20.49 -4.96
N ASP A 38 0.80 -21.73 -5.23
CA ASP A 38 2.11 -22.25 -4.81
C ASP A 38 3.28 -21.48 -5.43
N GLU A 39 3.10 -21.04 -6.67
CA GLU A 39 4.06 -20.21 -7.43
C GLU A 39 3.65 -18.73 -7.45
N ALA A 40 2.89 -18.27 -6.44
CA ALA A 40 2.42 -16.89 -6.36
C ALA A 40 3.59 -15.90 -6.37
N PRO A 41 3.56 -14.85 -7.22
CA PRO A 41 4.45 -13.70 -7.08
C PRO A 41 4.35 -13.06 -5.70
N ALA A 42 5.41 -12.36 -5.28
CA ALA A 42 5.43 -11.69 -3.97
C ALA A 42 4.26 -10.72 -3.77
N ASP A 43 3.79 -10.07 -4.84
CA ASP A 43 2.65 -9.14 -4.78
C ASP A 43 1.34 -9.82 -4.35
N ASP A 44 1.12 -11.08 -4.72
CA ASP A 44 -0.09 -11.84 -4.38
C ASP A 44 -0.08 -12.22 -2.90
N VAL A 45 1.10 -12.61 -2.37
CA VAL A 45 1.30 -12.94 -0.95
C VAL A 45 1.11 -11.69 -0.07
N ILE A 46 1.63 -10.54 -0.52
CA ILE A 46 1.40 -9.26 0.15
C ILE A 46 -0.07 -8.88 0.09
N ALA A 47 -0.74 -9.10 -1.04
CA ALA A 47 -2.17 -8.85 -1.16
C ALA A 47 -2.99 -9.74 -0.20
N GLY A 48 -2.59 -10.99 0.02
CA GLY A 48 -3.19 -11.87 1.03
C GLY A 48 -3.02 -11.35 2.46
N THR A 49 -1.86 -10.76 2.74
CA THR A 49 -1.60 -10.11 4.02
C THR A 49 -2.45 -8.84 4.19
N ASP A 50 -2.60 -8.04 3.12
CA ASP A 50 -3.46 -6.85 3.12
C ASP A 50 -4.93 -7.24 3.40
N VAL A 51 -5.43 -8.34 2.80
CA VAL A 51 -6.77 -8.90 3.08
C VAL A 51 -6.90 -9.35 4.53
N ALA A 52 -5.97 -10.17 5.03
CA ALA A 52 -6.02 -10.68 6.39
C ALA A 52 -6.06 -9.55 7.43
N ASN A 53 -5.25 -8.52 7.24
CA ASN A 53 -5.23 -7.34 8.10
C ASN A 53 -6.54 -6.55 8.05
N ALA A 54 -7.17 -6.44 6.87
CA ALA A 54 -8.42 -5.71 6.70
C ALA A 54 -9.60 -6.41 7.37
N LEU A 55 -9.61 -7.74 7.39
CA LEU A 55 -10.64 -8.52 8.09
C LEU A 55 -10.46 -8.53 9.62
N GLY A 56 -9.34 -7.99 10.11
CA GLY A 56 -9.09 -7.75 11.52
C GLY A 56 -8.45 -8.93 12.26
N PRO A 57 -8.14 -8.74 13.56
CA PRO A 57 -7.34 -9.68 14.35
C PRO A 57 -8.04 -11.03 14.62
N SER A 58 -9.35 -11.11 14.38
CA SER A 58 -10.12 -12.36 14.52
C SER A 58 -9.80 -13.37 13.43
N VAL A 59 -9.26 -12.93 12.28
CA VAL A 59 -8.77 -13.82 11.24
C VAL A 59 -7.39 -14.31 11.67
N ALA A 60 -7.38 -15.49 12.29
CA ALA A 60 -6.18 -16.05 12.91
C ALA A 60 -5.03 -16.26 11.91
N ILE A 61 -3.80 -16.12 12.41
CA ILE A 61 -2.56 -16.57 11.76
C ILE A 61 -2.67 -18.08 11.54
N GLY A 62 -3.00 -18.49 10.32
CA GLY A 62 -3.33 -19.88 9.97
C GLY A 62 -4.41 -20.00 8.89
N THR A 63 -5.14 -18.91 8.64
CA THR A 63 -6.12 -18.79 7.54
C THR A 63 -5.46 -18.69 6.17
N MET A 64 -4.20 -18.25 6.07
CA MET A 64 -3.47 -18.26 4.81
C MET A 64 -3.02 -19.69 4.45
N LYS A 65 -3.37 -20.11 3.24
CA LYS A 65 -3.06 -21.43 2.68
C LYS A 65 -2.50 -21.31 1.27
N LEU A 66 -1.62 -22.23 0.91
CA LEU A 66 -1.23 -22.44 -0.48
C LEU A 66 -2.31 -23.25 -1.19
N ALA A 67 -2.43 -23.06 -2.50
CA ALA A 67 -3.39 -23.80 -3.31
C ALA A 67 -3.20 -25.33 -3.20
N SER A 68 -1.97 -25.82 -3.06
CA SER A 68 -1.69 -27.25 -2.84
C SER A 68 -2.08 -27.79 -1.46
N GLU A 69 -2.34 -26.93 -0.47
CA GLU A 69 -2.80 -27.35 0.86
C GLU A 69 -4.32 -27.55 0.94
N ILE A 70 -5.05 -27.24 -0.14
CA ILE A 70 -6.50 -27.31 -0.19
C ILE A 70 -6.91 -28.47 -1.11
N ASP A 71 -7.43 -29.54 -0.53
CA ASP A 71 -7.93 -30.70 -1.27
C ASP A 71 -9.21 -30.36 -2.06
N ASP A 72 -10.19 -29.72 -1.39
CA ASP A 72 -11.45 -29.26 -2.00
C ASP A 72 -11.78 -27.84 -1.51
N ILE A 73 -11.77 -26.87 -2.44
CA ILE A 73 -12.06 -25.48 -2.09
C ILE A 73 -13.51 -25.26 -1.66
N THR A 74 -14.42 -26.17 -2.04
CA THR A 74 -15.84 -26.04 -1.69
C THR A 74 -16.10 -26.26 -0.21
N ASP A 75 -15.18 -26.86 0.55
CA ASP A 75 -15.33 -27.12 1.99
C ASP A 75 -15.16 -25.85 2.86
N TYR A 76 -14.67 -24.75 2.29
CA TYR A 76 -14.33 -23.52 3.00
C TYR A 76 -15.05 -22.29 2.46
N ASN A 77 -15.26 -21.30 3.33
CA ASN A 77 -15.39 -19.93 2.84
C ASN A 77 -13.99 -19.47 2.46
N SER A 78 -13.82 -18.94 1.26
CA SER A 78 -12.49 -18.66 0.74
C SER A 78 -12.34 -17.28 0.11
N ILE A 79 -11.14 -16.72 0.22
CA ILE A 79 -10.69 -15.58 -0.57
C ILE A 79 -9.48 -16.05 -1.38
N LEU A 80 -9.66 -16.14 -2.69
CA LEU A 80 -8.67 -16.64 -3.63
C LEU A 80 -7.97 -15.47 -4.31
N LEU A 81 -6.64 -15.44 -4.26
CA LEU A 81 -5.81 -14.33 -4.73
C LEU A 81 -4.78 -14.82 -5.74
N GLY A 82 -4.87 -14.34 -6.99
CA GLY A 82 -3.88 -14.68 -8.00
C GLY A 82 -4.41 -14.69 -9.42
N SER A 83 -3.50 -14.85 -10.38
CA SER A 83 -3.85 -15.09 -11.78
C SER A 83 -4.31 -16.55 -11.98
N PRO A 84 -5.36 -16.81 -12.78
CA PRO A 84 -5.69 -18.16 -13.22
C PRO A 84 -4.55 -18.86 -13.98
N CYS A 85 -3.53 -18.13 -14.44
CA CYS A 85 -2.40 -18.71 -15.17
C CYS A 85 -1.53 -19.63 -14.30
N TYR A 86 -1.41 -19.34 -13.01
CA TYR A 86 -0.56 -20.08 -12.07
C TYR A 86 -1.33 -20.52 -10.81
N HIS A 87 -2.58 -20.07 -10.63
CA HIS A 87 -3.42 -20.49 -9.52
C HIS A 87 -4.40 -21.59 -9.95
N PRO A 88 -4.13 -22.88 -9.63
CA PRO A 88 -4.90 -24.01 -10.17
C PRO A 88 -6.37 -23.98 -9.76
N ILE A 89 -6.67 -23.62 -8.51
CA ILE A 89 -8.05 -23.49 -8.01
C ILE A 89 -8.84 -22.40 -8.75
N ILE A 90 -8.26 -21.20 -8.93
CA ILE A 90 -8.91 -20.12 -9.69
C ILE A 90 -9.13 -20.55 -11.15
N ASN A 91 -8.14 -21.21 -11.76
CA ASN A 91 -8.26 -21.72 -13.14
C ASN A 91 -9.45 -22.67 -13.29
N GLN A 92 -9.62 -23.60 -12.36
CA GLN A 92 -10.75 -24.53 -12.31
C GLN A 92 -12.09 -23.79 -12.12
N LEU A 93 -12.16 -22.87 -11.14
CA LEU A 93 -13.38 -22.09 -10.85
C LEU A 93 -13.79 -21.15 -12.00
N MET A 94 -12.84 -20.76 -12.84
CA MET A 94 -13.10 -19.95 -14.04
C MET A 94 -13.35 -20.80 -15.29
N GLY A 95 -13.38 -22.12 -15.18
CA GLY A 95 -13.69 -23.03 -16.28
C GLY A 95 -12.57 -23.18 -17.30
N TYR A 96 -11.31 -23.12 -16.85
CA TYR A 96 -10.12 -23.24 -17.69
C TYR A 96 -10.11 -22.30 -18.90
N PRO A 97 -10.16 -20.97 -18.69
CA PRO A 97 -10.21 -20.01 -19.77
C PRO A 97 -8.99 -20.16 -20.70
N GLU A 98 -9.20 -20.19 -22.02
CA GLU A 98 -8.12 -20.21 -23.01
C GLU A 98 -7.13 -19.05 -22.83
N ARG A 99 -7.63 -17.92 -22.31
CA ARG A 99 -6.83 -16.76 -21.91
C ARG A 99 -6.93 -16.59 -20.40
N CYS A 100 -5.90 -17.01 -19.68
CA CYS A 100 -5.82 -16.87 -18.23
C CYS A 100 -5.48 -15.43 -17.76
N GLN A 101 -5.22 -14.50 -18.70
CA GLN A 101 -4.91 -13.09 -18.44
C GLN A 101 -6.17 -12.26 -18.21
N ILE A 102 -6.99 -12.68 -17.25
CA ILE A 102 -8.21 -11.99 -16.85
C ILE A 102 -8.01 -11.31 -15.51
N SER A 103 -8.60 -10.13 -15.35
CA SER A 103 -8.60 -9.40 -14.09
C SER A 103 -10.02 -9.06 -13.64
N GLY A 104 -10.20 -8.97 -12.32
CA GLY A 104 -11.47 -8.60 -11.71
C GLY A 104 -11.73 -9.28 -10.38
N ILE A 105 -12.90 -8.98 -9.84
CA ILE A 105 -13.41 -9.53 -8.58
C ILE A 105 -14.68 -10.30 -8.89
N LYS A 106 -14.79 -11.53 -8.41
CA LYS A 106 -15.95 -12.40 -8.63
C LYS A 106 -16.30 -13.15 -7.36
N LEU A 107 -17.58 -13.11 -6.98
CA LEU A 107 -18.10 -13.94 -5.89
C LEU A 107 -18.75 -15.20 -6.48
N ILE A 108 -18.34 -16.37 -6.00
CA ILE A 108 -18.87 -17.68 -6.40
C ILE A 108 -19.53 -18.30 -5.18
N LYS A 109 -20.74 -18.83 -5.34
CA LYS A 109 -21.46 -19.56 -4.31
C LYS A 109 -21.47 -21.05 -4.66
N PHE A 110 -21.09 -21.89 -3.71
CA PHE A 110 -21.13 -23.35 -3.85
C PHE A 110 -22.49 -23.91 -3.41
N ASP A 111 -22.79 -25.14 -3.85
CA ASP A 111 -24.06 -25.81 -3.55
C ASP A 111 -24.26 -26.10 -2.05
N ASN A 112 -23.16 -26.26 -1.31
CA ASN A 112 -23.17 -26.47 0.14
C ASN A 112 -23.35 -25.17 0.95
N GLY A 113 -23.48 -24.02 0.28
CA GLY A 113 -23.70 -22.71 0.90
C GLY A 113 -22.42 -21.91 1.18
N ASN A 114 -21.24 -22.53 1.10
CA ASN A 114 -19.97 -21.82 1.18
C ASN A 114 -19.79 -20.87 0.00
N VAL A 115 -18.93 -19.87 0.17
CA VAL A 115 -18.63 -18.88 -0.87
C VAL A 115 -17.12 -18.74 -1.10
N ALA A 116 -16.75 -18.45 -2.34
CA ALA A 116 -15.39 -18.06 -2.73
C ALA A 116 -15.42 -16.65 -3.33
N LEU A 117 -14.65 -15.73 -2.73
CA LEU A 117 -14.32 -14.46 -3.35
C LEU A 117 -13.03 -14.62 -4.14
N VAL A 118 -13.12 -14.52 -5.45
CA VAL A 118 -11.99 -14.59 -6.37
C VAL A 118 -11.54 -13.18 -6.75
N ILE A 119 -10.33 -12.80 -6.38
CA ILE A 119 -9.68 -11.56 -6.82
C ILE A 119 -8.50 -11.95 -7.71
N MET A 120 -8.66 -11.72 -9.01
CA MET A 120 -7.72 -12.17 -10.03
C MET A 120 -7.17 -10.99 -10.82
N GLY A 121 -5.92 -11.08 -11.25
CA GLY A 121 -5.23 -10.06 -12.05
C GLY A 121 -3.78 -10.45 -12.32
N GLN A 122 -3.02 -9.57 -12.97
CA GLN A 122 -1.58 -9.79 -13.20
C GLN A 122 -0.71 -8.86 -12.34
N ASN A 123 0.35 -9.42 -11.75
CA ASN A 123 1.36 -8.66 -11.02
C ASN A 123 0.71 -7.72 -9.97
N SER A 124 1.09 -6.44 -10.01
CA SER A 124 0.59 -5.40 -9.10
C SER A 124 -0.90 -5.07 -9.23
N GLU A 125 -1.60 -5.58 -10.24
CA GLU A 125 -3.03 -5.36 -10.43
C GLU A 125 -3.86 -6.00 -9.32
N ILE A 126 -3.45 -7.19 -8.82
CA ILE A 126 -4.16 -7.89 -7.73
C ILE A 126 -4.21 -7.02 -6.49
N ARG A 127 -3.09 -6.41 -6.12
CA ARG A 127 -3.02 -5.53 -4.96
C ARG A 127 -3.89 -4.28 -5.11
N LYS A 128 -4.02 -3.76 -6.34
CA LYS A 128 -4.95 -2.65 -6.64
C LYS A 128 -6.40 -3.09 -6.42
N LEU A 129 -6.79 -4.24 -6.96
CA LEU A 129 -8.14 -4.79 -6.81
C LEU A 129 -8.48 -5.12 -5.36
N VAL A 130 -7.53 -5.66 -4.59
CA VAL A 130 -7.68 -5.90 -3.15
C VAL A 130 -7.94 -4.60 -2.40
N LYS A 131 -7.17 -3.53 -2.69
CA LYS A 131 -7.41 -2.22 -2.06
C LYS A 131 -8.78 -1.64 -2.41
N GLU A 132 -9.17 -1.74 -3.67
CA GLU A 132 -10.50 -1.30 -4.13
C GLU A 132 -11.61 -2.06 -3.40
N TRP A 133 -11.49 -3.39 -3.30
CA TRP A 133 -12.43 -4.22 -2.55
C TRP A 133 -12.48 -3.87 -1.06
N ILE A 134 -11.33 -3.78 -0.39
CA ILE A 134 -11.24 -3.40 1.04
C ILE A 134 -11.89 -2.03 1.27
N SER A 135 -11.64 -1.06 0.38
CA SER A 135 -12.21 0.29 0.51
C SER A 135 -13.74 0.33 0.36
N GLY A 136 -14.32 -0.68 -0.27
CA GLY A 136 -15.77 -0.85 -0.41
C GLY A 136 -16.42 -1.62 0.74
N MET A 137 -15.65 -2.16 1.69
CA MET A 137 -16.24 -2.86 2.83
C MET A 137 -16.95 -1.87 3.77
N PRO A 138 -18.19 -2.15 4.21
CA PRO A 138 -18.78 -1.46 5.34
C PRO A 138 -17.89 -1.73 6.56
N VAL A 139 -17.19 -0.70 7.02
CA VAL A 139 -16.35 -0.79 8.21
C VAL A 139 -17.29 -0.80 9.42
N GLU A 140 -17.62 -1.97 9.95
CA GLU A 140 -18.19 -1.99 11.30
C GLU A 140 -17.10 -1.53 12.27
N PRO A 141 -17.37 -0.54 13.13
CA PRO A 141 -16.37 -0.04 14.05
C PRO A 141 -15.93 -1.18 14.96
N PRO A 142 -14.62 -1.44 15.11
CA PRO A 142 -14.14 -2.49 15.99
C PRO A 142 -14.66 -2.23 17.41
N SER A 143 -15.35 -3.21 17.98
CA SER A 143 -15.73 -3.21 19.39
C SER A 143 -14.47 -3.25 20.25
N ILE A 144 -13.99 -2.07 20.66
CA ILE A 144 -12.92 -1.88 21.63
C ILE A 144 -13.54 -1.76 23.03
N ILE A 145 -12.90 -2.45 23.96
CA ILE A 145 -13.07 -2.39 25.43
C ILE A 145 -13.22 -0.93 25.90
N SER A 146 -14.34 -0.64 26.55
CA SER A 146 -14.74 0.59 27.22
C SER A 146 -13.84 1.84 27.05
N SER A 147 -14.29 2.78 26.22
CA SER A 147 -14.37 4.20 26.62
C SER A 147 -15.62 4.77 25.97
N GLY A 148 -16.45 5.46 26.77
CA GLY A 148 -17.89 5.62 26.53
C GLY A 148 -18.26 6.21 25.17
N GLU A 149 -19.31 5.64 24.58
CA GLU A 149 -20.21 6.40 23.70
C GLU A 149 -20.68 7.66 24.44
N LEU A 150 -20.25 8.82 23.96
CA LEU A 150 -20.92 10.09 24.23
C LEU A 150 -20.92 10.92 22.95
N CYS A 151 -21.92 10.67 22.11
CA CYS A 151 -22.37 11.64 21.13
C CYS A 151 -23.17 12.70 21.89
N ASN A 152 -22.53 13.78 22.34
CA ASN A 152 -23.22 14.95 22.89
C ASN A 152 -22.38 16.22 22.74
N ARG A 153 -22.98 17.24 22.11
CA ARG A 153 -22.63 18.67 22.07
C ARG A 153 -21.13 19.00 22.02
N VAL A 154 -20.69 19.51 20.86
CA VAL A 154 -19.53 20.40 20.63
C VAL A 154 -18.85 20.87 21.93
N SER A 155 -17.98 20.01 22.45
CA SER A 155 -17.07 20.23 23.58
C SER A 155 -16.15 19.00 23.67
N LEU A 156 -15.54 18.61 22.54
CA LEU A 156 -14.50 17.60 22.55
C LEU A 156 -13.24 18.27 23.08
N ASN A 157 -12.99 18.20 24.39
CA ASN A 157 -11.65 18.29 24.95
C ASN A 157 -11.20 16.85 25.18
N GLN A 158 -10.51 16.25 24.22
CA GLN A 158 -9.93 14.92 24.38
C GLN A 158 -8.46 15.04 24.71
N VAL A 159 -8.04 14.30 25.74
CA VAL A 159 -6.64 14.16 26.12
C VAL A 159 -6.14 12.84 25.56
N VAL A 160 -5.35 12.88 24.49
CA VAL A 160 -4.75 11.70 23.85
C VAL A 160 -3.35 11.50 24.41
N ARG A 161 -3.09 10.31 24.96
CA ARG A 161 -1.73 9.90 25.38
C ARG A 161 -1.10 9.06 24.29
N VAL A 162 0.07 9.47 23.81
CA VAL A 162 0.81 8.74 22.78
C VAL A 162 1.87 7.85 23.43
N SER A 163 2.27 6.78 22.76
CA SER A 163 3.24 5.79 23.25
C SER A 163 4.62 6.38 23.60
N SER A 164 4.97 7.56 23.08
CA SER A 164 6.19 8.29 23.44
C SER A 164 6.12 8.99 24.81
N GLY A 165 4.99 8.91 25.52
CA GLY A 165 4.77 9.56 26.82
C GLY A 165 4.26 11.00 26.73
N ASN A 166 4.18 11.58 25.53
CA ASN A 166 3.61 12.90 25.31
C ASN A 166 2.08 12.85 25.43
N VAL A 167 1.52 13.91 26.01
CA VAL A 167 0.08 14.09 26.18
C VAL A 167 -0.36 15.25 25.29
N TYR A 168 -1.36 15.02 24.43
CA TYR A 168 -1.93 16.03 23.56
C TYR A 168 -3.37 16.32 23.96
N GLU A 169 -3.68 17.58 24.24
CA GLU A 169 -5.05 18.07 24.36
C GLU A 169 -5.55 18.48 22.98
N ILE A 170 -6.52 17.74 22.45
CA ILE A 170 -7.08 17.93 21.11
C ILE A 170 -8.53 18.39 21.28
N SER A 171 -8.85 19.51 20.65
CA SER A 171 -10.21 20.02 20.58
C SER A 171 -10.63 20.41 19.17
N LEU A 172 -11.87 20.12 18.81
CA LEU A 172 -12.43 20.50 17.51
C LEU A 172 -12.83 21.97 17.55
N VAL A 173 -12.22 22.79 16.69
CA VAL A 173 -12.50 24.23 16.57
C VAL A 173 -13.65 24.46 15.60
N TYR A 174 -13.63 23.77 14.46
CA TYR A 174 -14.57 23.98 13.36
C TYR A 174 -14.65 22.75 12.46
N THR A 175 -15.80 22.54 11.81
CA THR A 175 -15.96 21.54 10.74
C THR A 175 -17.07 21.95 9.76
N ASP A 176 -16.89 21.63 8.47
CA ASP A 176 -17.83 21.95 7.38
C ASP A 176 -17.91 20.87 6.29
N GLY A 177 -18.58 19.75 6.58
CA GLY A 177 -18.71 18.69 5.59
C GLY A 177 -17.47 17.81 5.56
N ASN A 178 -16.46 18.28 4.85
CA ASN A 178 -15.27 17.49 4.55
C ASN A 178 -14.02 18.03 5.25
N ASN A 179 -14.08 19.22 5.84
CA ASN A 179 -12.93 19.79 6.54
C ASN A 179 -13.17 19.87 8.04
N ALA A 180 -12.07 19.83 8.79
CA ALA A 180 -12.03 20.06 10.22
C ALA A 180 -10.80 20.89 10.62
N LYS A 181 -10.97 21.77 11.60
CA LYS A 181 -9.85 22.47 12.26
C LYS A 181 -9.76 22.02 13.70
N PHE A 182 -8.56 21.72 14.15
CA PHE A 182 -8.28 21.24 15.49
C PHE A 182 -7.47 22.28 16.24
N LYS A 183 -7.60 22.29 17.56
CA LYS A 183 -6.71 22.97 18.48
C LYS A 183 -5.99 21.90 19.29
N ILE A 184 -4.70 21.76 19.06
CA ILE A 184 -3.83 20.71 19.63
C ILE A 184 -2.80 21.39 20.52
N ASN A 185 -2.84 21.15 21.83
CA ASN A 185 -1.96 21.81 22.81
C ASN A 185 -1.93 23.34 22.70
N GLY A 186 -3.05 23.95 22.30
CA GLY A 186 -3.14 25.40 22.10
C GLY A 186 -2.92 25.87 20.66
N GLU A 187 -2.31 25.06 19.81
CA GLU A 187 -2.03 25.36 18.40
C GLU A 187 -3.25 25.03 17.52
N ILE A 188 -3.70 25.97 16.68
CA ILE A 188 -4.84 25.77 15.78
C ILE A 188 -4.33 25.31 14.41
N THR A 189 -4.80 24.16 13.93
CA THR A 189 -4.45 23.63 12.61
C THR A 189 -5.07 24.45 11.48
N GLU A 190 -4.51 24.30 10.27
CA GLU A 190 -5.25 24.65 9.05
C GLU A 190 -6.50 23.76 8.89
N SER A 191 -7.30 24.05 7.87
CA SER A 191 -8.45 23.19 7.53
C SER A 191 -7.92 21.86 6.98
N LEU A 192 -8.23 20.75 7.65
CA LEU A 192 -7.76 19.41 7.29
C LEU A 192 -8.92 18.58 6.75
N VAL A 193 -8.70 17.88 5.63
CA VAL A 193 -9.60 16.83 5.14
C VAL A 193 -9.12 15.44 5.58
N LEU A 194 -9.89 14.40 5.24
CA LEU A 194 -9.50 13.02 5.48
C LEU A 194 -8.17 12.68 4.79
N GLY A 195 -7.22 12.15 5.56
CA GLY A 195 -5.88 11.81 5.12
C GLY A 195 -4.86 12.95 5.21
N ASP A 196 -5.31 14.18 5.48
CA ASP A 196 -4.39 15.30 5.67
C ASP A 196 -3.57 15.14 6.96
N SER A 197 -2.36 15.68 6.90
CA SER A 197 -1.44 15.73 8.02
C SER A 197 -1.10 17.16 8.39
N TYR A 198 -0.95 17.44 9.67
CA TYR A 198 -0.49 18.72 10.21
C TYR A 198 0.74 18.52 11.08
N ASN A 199 1.74 19.38 10.91
CA ASN A 199 2.98 19.35 11.69
C ASN A 199 2.82 20.26 12.90
N LEU A 200 2.91 19.70 14.09
CA LEU A 200 2.87 20.47 15.33
C LEU A 200 4.22 21.16 15.57
N ALA A 201 4.22 22.23 16.37
CA ALA A 201 5.44 22.96 16.74
C ALA A 201 6.51 22.08 17.42
N ASP A 202 6.13 20.97 18.04
CA ASP A 202 7.04 20.01 18.67
C ASP A 202 7.67 19.01 17.67
N GLY A 203 7.32 19.10 16.38
CA GLY A 203 7.78 18.22 15.31
C GLY A 203 6.95 16.94 15.13
N SER A 204 5.91 16.72 15.93
CA SER A 204 5.01 15.57 15.80
C SER A 204 4.02 15.78 14.64
N HIS A 205 3.55 14.67 14.08
CA HIS A 205 2.57 14.68 12.98
C HIS A 205 1.18 14.29 13.49
N PHE A 206 0.20 15.15 13.23
CA PHE A 206 -1.22 14.86 13.44
C PHE A 206 -1.86 14.45 12.12
N ILE A 207 -2.58 13.33 12.07
CA ILE A 207 -3.26 12.84 10.86
C ILE A 207 -4.73 12.59 11.15
N VAL A 208 -5.60 13.11 10.27
CA VAL A 208 -7.05 12.86 10.33
C VAL A 208 -7.34 11.54 9.61
N LYS A 209 -7.68 10.49 10.38
CA LYS A 209 -7.95 9.16 9.83
C LYS A 209 -9.41 8.94 9.47
N ASP A 210 -10.33 9.47 10.27
CA ASP A 210 -11.76 9.31 10.02
C ASP A 210 -12.58 10.53 10.49
N LEU A 211 -13.56 10.91 9.68
CA LEU A 211 -14.50 12.02 9.87
C LEU A 211 -15.88 11.46 9.51
N SER A 212 -16.55 10.91 10.51
CA SER A 212 -17.89 10.37 10.32
C SER A 212 -18.94 11.48 10.42
N ARG A 213 -20.02 11.36 9.64
CA ARG A 213 -21.20 12.21 9.78
C ARG A 213 -22.32 11.34 10.32
N ASN A 214 -22.80 11.63 11.52
CA ASN A 214 -24.09 11.07 11.94
C ASN A 214 -25.19 12.02 11.46
N THR A 215 -26.39 11.49 11.23
CA THR A 215 -27.49 12.07 10.43
C THR A 215 -27.99 13.49 10.80
N ALA A 216 -27.42 14.14 11.81
CA ALA A 216 -27.60 15.57 12.10
C ALA A 216 -26.32 16.33 12.53
N GLU A 217 -25.17 15.67 12.76
CA GLU A 217 -23.96 16.29 13.35
C GLU A 217 -22.65 15.64 12.83
N PHE A 218 -21.56 16.41 12.79
CA PHE A 218 -20.22 15.91 12.45
C PHE A 218 -19.55 15.29 13.68
N CYS A 219 -19.04 14.07 13.54
CA CYS A 219 -18.41 13.32 14.62
C CYS A 219 -17.04 12.80 14.18
N ILE A 220 -16.02 13.10 14.97
CA ILE A 220 -14.67 12.58 14.75
C ILE A 220 -14.58 11.26 15.49
N THR A 221 -14.57 10.17 14.73
CA THR A 221 -14.53 8.80 15.23
C THR A 221 -13.12 8.39 15.62
N SER A 222 -12.09 8.89 14.92
CA SER A 222 -10.70 8.68 15.34
C SER A 222 -9.75 9.75 14.78
N ALA A 223 -8.78 10.16 15.62
CA ALA A 223 -7.64 10.95 15.20
C ALA A 223 -6.36 10.32 15.78
N GLN A 224 -5.26 10.33 15.03
CA GLN A 224 -3.99 9.77 15.49
C GLN A 224 -2.88 10.82 15.46
N VAL A 225 -2.14 10.89 16.57
CA VAL A 225 -0.89 11.64 16.67
C VAL A 225 0.25 10.64 16.55
N GLN A 226 1.11 10.81 15.54
CA GLN A 226 2.30 9.99 15.34
C GLN A 226 3.54 10.79 15.74
N THR A 227 4.23 10.34 16.79
CA THR A 227 5.35 11.07 17.41
C THR A 227 6.72 10.70 16.83
N SER A 228 6.74 10.03 15.69
CA SER A 228 7.94 9.87 14.89
C SER A 228 7.52 9.94 13.43
N PRO A 229 8.03 10.89 12.63
CA PRO A 229 7.83 10.80 11.20
C PRO A 229 8.41 9.44 10.80
N ALA A 230 7.56 8.57 10.24
CA ALA A 230 8.07 7.40 9.54
C ALA A 230 9.20 7.90 8.63
N PRO A 231 10.36 7.21 8.58
CA PRO A 231 11.46 7.66 7.74
C PRO A 231 10.90 7.91 6.36
N GLU A 232 10.95 9.18 5.92
CA GLU A 232 10.39 9.57 4.64
C GLU A 232 11.05 8.68 3.59
N THR A 233 10.24 8.01 2.79
CA THR A 233 10.71 7.21 1.66
C THR A 233 10.69 8.06 0.40
N TYR A 234 11.44 7.65 -0.62
CA TYR A 234 11.37 8.28 -1.95
C TYR A 234 9.92 8.37 -2.45
N ASP A 235 9.14 7.30 -2.28
CA ASP A 235 7.74 7.25 -2.72
C ASP A 235 6.85 8.22 -1.94
N SER A 236 7.04 8.34 -0.63
CA SER A 236 6.30 9.33 0.17
C SER A 236 6.67 10.77 -0.19
N CYS A 237 7.95 11.01 -0.55
CA CYS A 237 8.41 12.30 -1.03
C CYS A 237 7.76 12.62 -2.38
N MET A 238 7.82 11.69 -3.35
CA MET A 238 7.22 11.86 -4.67
C MET A 238 5.70 12.03 -4.61
N SER A 239 5.02 11.26 -3.76
CA SER A 239 3.56 11.34 -3.59
C SER A 239 3.10 12.74 -3.16
N ARG A 240 3.91 13.44 -2.35
CA ARG A 240 3.65 14.82 -1.92
C ARG A 240 3.69 15.79 -3.10
N TYR A 241 4.70 15.69 -3.95
CA TYR A 241 4.82 16.52 -5.16
C TYR A 241 3.74 16.19 -6.19
N GLU A 242 3.36 14.91 -6.33
CA GLU A 242 2.25 14.50 -7.19
C GLU A 242 0.90 15.05 -6.69
N SER A 243 0.64 15.03 -5.38
CA SER A 243 -0.57 15.64 -4.82
C SER A 243 -0.61 17.14 -5.11
N LYS A 244 0.49 17.84 -4.84
CA LYS A 244 0.63 19.27 -5.12
C LYS A 244 0.48 19.58 -6.61
N ALA A 245 1.03 18.74 -7.51
CA ALA A 245 0.86 18.90 -8.95
C ALA A 245 -0.62 18.76 -9.36
N ARG A 246 -1.34 17.77 -8.82
CA ARG A 246 -2.78 17.57 -9.08
C ARG A 246 -3.64 18.73 -8.60
N GLU A 247 -3.33 19.30 -7.44
CA GLU A 247 -4.02 20.50 -6.93
C GLU A 247 -3.90 21.67 -7.93
N TYR A 248 -2.71 21.88 -8.50
CA TYR A 248 -2.50 22.94 -9.49
C TYR A 248 -3.16 22.64 -10.85
N GLU A 249 -3.17 21.36 -11.28
CA GLU A 249 -3.85 20.92 -12.50
C GLU A 249 -5.37 21.11 -12.38
N THR A 250 -5.96 20.76 -11.23
CA THR A 250 -7.41 20.85 -10.99
C THR A 250 -7.91 22.28 -10.77
N TRP A 251 -7.14 23.11 -10.05
CA TRP A 251 -7.61 24.46 -9.67
C TRP A 251 -7.56 25.49 -10.82
N ARG A 252 -6.74 25.26 -11.86
CA ARG A 252 -6.51 26.26 -12.92
C ARG A 252 -6.38 25.73 -14.34
N GLN A 253 -6.56 24.44 -14.60
CA GLN A 253 -6.16 23.80 -15.88
C GLN A 253 -4.69 24.12 -16.23
N ASN A 254 -3.86 24.43 -15.24
CA ASN A 254 -2.51 24.94 -15.42
C ASN A 254 -1.51 23.77 -15.47
N ILE A 255 -1.68 22.93 -16.49
CA ILE A 255 -0.83 21.76 -16.79
C ILE A 255 0.68 22.09 -16.76
N PRO A 256 1.14 23.28 -17.25
CA PRO A 256 2.56 23.63 -17.16
C PRO A 256 3.10 23.71 -15.72
N GLU A 257 2.31 24.22 -14.78
CA GLU A 257 2.74 24.35 -13.39
C GLU A 257 2.75 22.99 -12.67
N GLY A 258 1.75 22.15 -12.94
CA GLY A 258 1.75 20.76 -12.46
C GLY A 258 2.99 19.98 -12.90
N ARG A 259 3.41 20.16 -14.17
CA ARG A 259 4.65 19.58 -14.69
C ARG A 259 5.89 20.09 -13.94
N ARG A 260 6.02 21.40 -13.72
CA ARG A 260 7.15 21.98 -12.96
C ARG A 260 7.22 21.42 -11.54
N ILE A 261 6.08 21.23 -10.88
CA ILE A 261 6.01 20.66 -9.53
C ILE A 261 6.51 19.20 -9.54
N ARG A 262 6.12 18.38 -10.52
CA ARG A 262 6.61 17.00 -10.66
C ARG A 262 8.13 16.94 -10.90
N GLU A 263 8.64 17.80 -11.80
CA GLU A 263 10.07 17.88 -12.09
C GLU A 263 10.88 18.30 -10.86
N GLU A 264 10.38 19.26 -10.09
CA GLU A 264 10.99 19.67 -8.83
C GLU A 264 10.94 18.54 -7.79
N GLY A 265 9.87 17.74 -7.75
CA GLY A 265 9.77 16.55 -6.93
C GLY A 265 10.83 15.51 -7.28
N LEU A 266 10.99 15.21 -8.57
CA LEU A 266 12.03 14.29 -9.06
C LEU A 266 13.43 14.76 -8.66
N ARG A 267 13.68 16.08 -8.72
CA ARG A 267 14.95 16.69 -8.32
C ARG A 267 15.18 16.58 -6.81
N VAL A 268 14.27 17.12 -6.01
CA VAL A 268 14.40 17.18 -4.54
C VAL A 268 14.42 15.79 -3.92
N CYS A 269 13.49 14.91 -4.31
CA CYS A 269 13.44 13.54 -3.82
C CYS A 269 14.63 12.73 -4.37
N GLY A 270 15.04 12.95 -5.62
CA GLY A 270 16.19 12.26 -6.20
C GLY A 270 17.48 12.57 -5.45
N GLU A 271 17.78 13.85 -5.24
CA GLU A 271 18.92 14.32 -4.44
C GLU A 271 18.86 13.76 -3.01
N LYS A 272 17.70 13.84 -2.34
CA LYS A 272 17.51 13.39 -0.96
C LYS A 272 17.77 11.89 -0.78
N PHE A 273 17.40 11.06 -1.75
CA PHE A 273 17.45 9.61 -1.66
C PHE A 273 18.55 8.97 -2.52
N GLY A 274 19.48 9.78 -3.06
CA GLY A 274 20.55 9.28 -3.92
C GLY A 274 20.06 8.60 -5.20
N ARG A 275 18.87 8.96 -5.69
CA ARG A 275 18.35 8.47 -6.96
C ARG A 275 18.85 9.37 -8.09
N PRO A 276 19.16 8.80 -9.26
CA PRO A 276 19.51 9.61 -10.43
C PRO A 276 18.34 10.54 -10.77
N VAL A 277 18.61 11.85 -10.71
CA VAL A 277 17.66 12.87 -11.13
C VAL A 277 17.63 12.87 -12.65
N PRO A 278 16.47 12.66 -13.30
CA PRO A 278 16.39 12.80 -14.75
C PRO A 278 16.80 14.23 -15.13
N PRO A 279 17.58 14.41 -16.20
CA PRO A 279 17.98 15.74 -16.64
C PRO A 279 16.74 16.60 -16.90
N VAL A 280 16.72 17.79 -16.32
CA VAL A 280 15.64 18.77 -16.50
C VAL A 280 15.68 19.22 -17.96
N ARG A 281 14.56 19.02 -18.68
CA ARG A 281 14.43 19.52 -20.05
C ARG A 281 14.50 21.03 -20.00
N VAL A 282 15.51 21.62 -20.64
CA VAL A 282 15.59 23.08 -20.80
C VAL A 282 14.39 23.52 -21.65
N GLU A 283 13.59 24.44 -21.13
CA GLU A 283 12.44 25.00 -21.85
C GLU A 283 12.91 25.66 -23.15
N THR A 284 12.43 25.15 -24.28
CA THR A 284 12.81 25.67 -25.61
C THR A 284 12.05 26.94 -25.96
N GLU A 285 12.49 27.68 -26.99
CA GLU A 285 11.72 28.84 -27.50
C GLU A 285 10.30 28.43 -27.92
N PHE A 286 10.16 27.23 -28.50
CA PHE A 286 8.87 26.66 -28.86
C PHE A 286 8.00 26.40 -27.63
N ASP A 287 8.56 25.77 -26.60
CA ASP A 287 7.84 25.50 -25.34
C ASP A 287 7.35 26.81 -24.70
N ARG A 288 8.22 27.84 -24.65
CA ARG A 288 7.85 29.16 -24.13
C ARG A 288 6.73 29.81 -24.94
N CYS A 289 6.83 29.75 -26.27
CA CYS A 289 5.80 30.29 -27.18
C CYS A 289 4.45 29.61 -26.96
N MET A 290 4.43 28.28 -26.88
CA MET A 290 3.22 27.51 -26.62
C MET A 290 2.65 27.80 -25.23
N ASN A 291 3.49 27.85 -24.19
CA ASN A 291 3.09 28.12 -22.82
C ASN A 291 2.49 29.52 -22.65
N GLU A 292 3.12 30.55 -23.21
CA GLU A 292 2.59 31.92 -23.21
C GLU A 292 1.31 32.04 -24.03
N GLY A 293 1.25 31.37 -25.18
CA GLY A 293 0.05 31.34 -26.01
C GLY A 293 -1.16 30.72 -25.32
N TYR A 294 -0.97 29.54 -24.72
CA TYR A 294 -2.06 28.85 -24.03
C TYR A 294 -2.58 29.63 -22.83
N LYS A 295 -1.72 30.36 -22.08
CA LYS A 295 -2.17 31.25 -21.00
C LYS A 295 -3.21 32.26 -21.49
N ASN A 296 -3.05 32.79 -22.70
CA ASN A 296 -4.02 33.70 -23.28
C ASN A 296 -5.29 32.97 -23.73
N ILE A 297 -5.16 31.81 -24.37
CA ILE A 297 -6.31 31.00 -24.85
C ILE A 297 -7.23 30.58 -23.70
N TYR A 298 -6.70 30.20 -22.54
CA TYR A 298 -7.50 29.78 -21.39
C TYR A 298 -8.38 30.89 -20.80
N SER A 299 -8.14 32.15 -21.14
CA SER A 299 -8.99 33.27 -20.74
C SER A 299 -10.11 33.60 -21.74
N LEU A 300 -10.13 32.94 -22.90
CA LEU A 300 -11.11 33.19 -23.95
C LEU A 300 -12.38 32.33 -23.77
N PRO A 301 -13.54 32.81 -24.24
CA PRO A 301 -14.73 31.97 -24.42
C PRO A 301 -14.43 30.75 -25.31
N GLU A 302 -15.11 29.63 -25.06
CA GLU A 302 -14.91 28.37 -25.81
C GLU A 302 -15.09 28.54 -27.33
N SER A 303 -16.00 29.43 -27.74
CA SER A 303 -16.24 29.75 -29.16
C SER A 303 -15.05 30.42 -29.86
N GLU A 304 -14.13 31.04 -29.11
CA GLU A 304 -12.96 31.75 -29.64
C GLU A 304 -11.66 30.95 -29.47
N ALA A 305 -11.63 30.01 -28.52
CA ALA A 305 -10.44 29.23 -28.18
C ALA A 305 -9.91 28.41 -29.38
N GLY A 306 -10.79 27.92 -30.25
CA GLY A 306 -10.41 27.17 -31.45
C GLY A 306 -9.56 27.97 -32.43
N ALA A 307 -10.03 29.15 -32.82
CA ALA A 307 -9.31 30.04 -33.75
C ALA A 307 -8.00 30.55 -33.14
N ALA A 308 -8.01 30.92 -31.85
CA ALA A 308 -6.82 31.36 -31.14
C ALA A 308 -5.74 30.25 -31.03
N LYS A 309 -6.17 28.98 -30.94
CA LYS A 309 -5.25 27.84 -30.96
C LYS A 309 -4.60 27.64 -32.33
N GLU A 310 -5.34 27.78 -33.42
CA GLU A 310 -4.77 27.71 -34.78
C GLU A 310 -3.77 28.84 -35.03
N GLU A 311 -4.09 30.06 -34.62
CA GLU A 311 -3.16 31.20 -34.70
C GLU A 311 -1.90 30.95 -33.88
N LEU A 312 -2.04 30.45 -32.66
CA LEU A 312 -0.91 30.09 -31.81
C LEU A 312 0.00 29.05 -32.47
N LEU A 313 -0.58 27.99 -33.02
CA LEU A 313 0.18 26.96 -33.73
C LEU A 313 0.92 27.57 -34.91
N SER A 314 0.25 28.36 -35.75
CA SER A 314 0.89 29.05 -36.88
C SER A 314 2.04 29.96 -36.45
N ARG A 315 1.92 30.62 -35.28
CA ARG A 315 2.95 31.51 -34.74
C ARG A 315 4.15 30.75 -34.18
N CYS A 316 3.92 29.63 -33.50
CA CYS A 316 5.00 28.86 -32.87
C CYS A 316 5.65 27.84 -33.82
N GLU A 317 5.00 27.43 -34.91
CA GLU A 317 5.51 26.40 -35.83
C GLU A 317 6.94 26.68 -36.37
N PRO A 318 7.34 27.92 -36.72
CA PRO A 318 8.71 28.20 -37.13
C PRO A 318 9.77 27.88 -36.05
N LEU A 319 9.39 27.94 -34.78
CA LEU A 319 10.27 27.58 -33.65
C LEU A 319 10.37 26.06 -33.48
N ARG A 320 9.37 25.30 -33.95
CA ARG A 320 9.38 23.84 -33.90
C ARG A 320 10.54 23.27 -34.70
N ALA A 321 10.83 23.83 -35.88
CA ALA A 321 11.96 23.41 -36.71
C ALA A 321 13.33 23.60 -36.03
N LYS A 322 13.42 24.44 -34.99
CA LYS A 322 14.63 24.63 -34.19
C LYS A 322 14.75 23.62 -33.05
N LEU A 323 13.70 22.85 -32.74
CA LEU A 323 13.75 21.86 -31.69
C LEU A 323 14.88 20.87 -31.98
N PRO A 324 15.69 20.51 -30.97
CA PRO A 324 16.74 19.50 -31.16
C PRO A 324 16.21 18.18 -31.71
N GLU A 325 14.96 17.83 -31.38
CA GLU A 325 14.26 16.63 -31.88
C GLU A 325 14.00 16.66 -33.39
N GLU A 326 13.88 17.86 -33.98
CA GLU A 326 13.61 18.03 -35.40
C GLU A 326 14.88 18.07 -36.25
N GLN A 327 16.05 18.22 -35.61
CA GLN A 327 17.35 18.28 -36.27
C GLN A 327 17.67 16.95 -36.97
N PRO A 328 18.24 16.97 -38.19
CA PRO A 328 18.60 15.77 -38.94
C PRO A 328 19.50 14.79 -38.17
N GLU A 329 20.42 15.32 -37.37
CA GLU A 329 21.38 14.55 -36.59
C GLU A 329 20.69 13.74 -35.49
N PHE A 330 19.73 14.34 -34.78
CA PHE A 330 18.97 13.64 -33.75
C PHE A 330 18.07 12.56 -34.37
N LYS A 331 17.39 12.88 -35.48
CA LYS A 331 16.57 11.91 -36.22
C LYS A 331 17.39 10.73 -36.72
N ALA A 332 18.60 10.98 -37.23
CA ALA A 332 19.54 9.93 -37.63
C ALA A 332 19.96 9.08 -36.43
N CYS A 333 20.28 9.71 -35.29
CA CYS A 333 20.64 9.00 -34.07
C CYS A 333 19.50 8.10 -33.55
N MET A 334 18.27 8.62 -33.47
CA MET A 334 17.11 7.83 -33.03
C MET A 334 16.77 6.69 -33.99
N LYS A 335 17.07 6.83 -35.28
CA LYS A 335 16.96 5.73 -36.24
C LYS A 335 17.95 4.60 -35.95
N GLU A 336 19.17 4.91 -35.49
CA GLU A 336 20.12 3.90 -35.02
C GLU A 336 19.61 3.17 -33.76
N VAL A 337 19.06 3.92 -32.80
CA VAL A 337 18.47 3.35 -31.57
C VAL A 337 17.32 2.40 -31.90
N GLU A 338 16.40 2.81 -32.77
CA GLU A 338 15.24 1.99 -33.14
C GLU A 338 15.67 0.75 -33.95
N ALA A 339 16.64 0.88 -34.85
CA ALA A 339 17.22 -0.27 -35.55
C ALA A 339 17.85 -1.28 -34.58
N PHE A 340 18.56 -0.80 -33.56
CA PHE A 340 19.13 -1.66 -32.52
C PHE A 340 18.05 -2.35 -31.69
N LYS A 341 16.99 -1.63 -31.32
CA LYS A 341 15.83 -2.19 -30.62
C LYS A 341 15.16 -3.29 -31.44
N GLN A 342 14.97 -3.08 -32.74
CA GLN A 342 14.40 -4.10 -33.64
C GLN A 342 15.30 -5.34 -33.73
N ASP A 343 16.63 -5.17 -33.75
CA ASP A 343 17.59 -6.28 -33.69
C ASP A 343 17.49 -7.06 -32.37
N LEU A 344 17.33 -6.38 -31.22
CA LEU A 344 17.09 -7.05 -29.94
C LEU A 344 15.80 -7.88 -29.95
N VAL A 345 14.69 -7.31 -30.41
CA VAL A 345 13.40 -8.02 -30.50
C VAL A 345 13.50 -9.21 -31.45
N ALA A 346 14.18 -9.06 -32.59
CA ALA A 346 14.35 -10.15 -33.55
C ALA A 346 15.20 -11.32 -33.00
N ARG A 347 16.21 -11.03 -32.17
CA ARG A 347 17.11 -12.04 -31.60
C ARG A 347 16.54 -12.75 -30.38
N PHE A 348 15.86 -12.01 -29.50
CA PHE A 348 15.47 -12.52 -28.19
C PHE A 348 13.96 -12.75 -28.07
N GLY A 349 13.14 -12.22 -28.98
CA GLY A 349 11.69 -12.38 -28.94
C GLY A 349 11.12 -11.86 -27.61
N SER A 350 10.53 -12.77 -26.82
CA SER A 350 10.01 -12.49 -25.48
C SER A 350 11.03 -12.69 -24.35
N GLN A 351 12.22 -13.24 -24.64
CA GLN A 351 13.26 -13.44 -23.65
C GLN A 351 14.00 -12.12 -23.35
N ALA A 352 14.48 -11.96 -22.12
CA ALA A 352 15.26 -10.79 -21.73
C ALA A 352 16.62 -10.79 -22.47
N PRO A 353 17.02 -9.68 -23.12
CA PRO A 353 18.34 -9.58 -23.73
C PRO A 353 19.46 -9.66 -22.69
N PRO A 354 20.66 -10.17 -23.07
CA PRO A 354 21.87 -10.11 -22.26
C PRO A 354 22.19 -8.68 -21.79
N GLU A 355 22.76 -8.57 -20.59
CA GLU A 355 23.02 -7.28 -19.93
C GLU A 355 23.96 -6.37 -20.75
N ASP A 356 24.95 -6.93 -21.44
CA ASP A 356 25.88 -6.18 -22.29
C ASP A 356 25.18 -5.51 -23.49
N MET A 357 24.19 -6.18 -24.06
CA MET A 357 23.36 -5.64 -25.13
C MET A 357 22.42 -4.54 -24.62
N MET A 358 21.90 -4.68 -23.40
CA MET A 358 21.13 -3.62 -22.74
C MET A 358 21.99 -2.38 -22.47
N ARG A 359 23.22 -2.56 -21.95
CA ARG A 359 24.17 -1.45 -21.78
C ARG A 359 24.49 -0.74 -23.10
N LYS A 360 24.61 -1.50 -24.20
CA LYS A 360 24.81 -0.91 -25.53
C LYS A 360 23.60 -0.10 -26.01
N TYR A 361 22.38 -0.60 -25.78
CA TYR A 361 21.14 0.13 -26.08
C TYR A 361 21.07 1.45 -25.29
N GLU A 362 21.34 1.41 -23.98
CA GLU A 362 21.41 2.59 -23.13
C GLU A 362 22.44 3.60 -23.61
N GLY A 363 23.65 3.13 -23.96
CA GLY A 363 24.71 3.98 -24.50
C GLY A 363 24.34 4.67 -25.83
N LEU A 364 23.61 3.99 -26.72
CA LEU A 364 23.09 4.61 -27.94
C LEU A 364 22.03 5.67 -27.63
N HIS A 365 21.14 5.38 -26.68
CA HIS A 365 20.10 6.32 -26.27
C HIS A 365 20.71 7.57 -25.62
N ASP A 366 21.72 7.41 -24.76
CA ASP A 366 22.42 8.52 -24.11
C ASP A 366 23.21 9.36 -25.11
N LYS A 367 23.82 8.73 -26.13
CA LYS A 367 24.45 9.46 -27.25
C LYS A 367 23.44 10.38 -27.96
N CYS A 368 22.20 9.93 -28.17
CA CYS A 368 21.17 10.77 -28.76
C CYS A 368 20.68 11.87 -27.81
N ARG A 369 20.59 11.60 -26.51
CA ARG A 369 20.23 12.62 -25.50
C ARG A 369 21.22 13.78 -25.44
N VAL A 370 22.52 13.52 -25.61
CA VAL A 370 23.54 14.58 -25.67
C VAL A 370 23.25 15.58 -26.79
N LEU A 371 22.70 15.12 -27.93
CA LEU A 371 22.30 16.00 -29.04
C LEU A 371 21.10 16.90 -28.69
N LEU A 372 20.28 16.52 -27.69
CA LEU A 372 19.20 17.37 -27.17
C LEU A 372 19.70 18.46 -26.21
N GLY A 373 21.02 18.58 -25.99
CA GLY A 373 21.59 19.43 -24.97
C GLY A 373 21.33 18.91 -23.55
N TRP A 374 20.90 17.66 -23.40
CA TRP A 374 20.74 17.04 -22.10
C TRP A 374 22.13 16.75 -21.56
N THR A 375 22.48 17.37 -20.45
CA THR A 375 23.64 16.94 -19.68
C THR A 375 23.28 15.59 -19.09
N VAL A 376 23.76 14.51 -19.72
CA VAL A 376 23.80 13.22 -19.04
C VAL A 376 24.59 13.50 -17.76
N PRO A 377 23.99 13.36 -16.56
CA PRO A 377 24.79 13.44 -15.35
C PRO A 377 25.91 12.44 -15.57
N ARG A 378 27.15 12.92 -15.65
CA ARG A 378 28.28 11.98 -15.73
C ARG A 378 28.01 11.02 -14.59
N PRO A 379 27.93 9.69 -14.83
CA PRO A 379 27.92 8.76 -13.71
C PRO A 379 29.05 9.25 -12.85
N VAL A 380 28.74 9.68 -11.62
CA VAL A 380 29.71 10.34 -10.74
C VAL A 380 30.93 9.48 -10.90
N GLU A 381 31.97 10.03 -11.54
CA GLU A 381 33.23 9.33 -11.66
C GLU A 381 33.58 9.18 -10.20
N THR A 382 33.25 8.02 -9.63
CA THR A 382 33.92 7.50 -8.48
C THR A 382 35.33 7.48 -8.98
N VAL A 383 36.04 8.58 -8.73
CA VAL A 383 37.44 8.74 -9.03
C VAL A 383 38.00 7.48 -8.45
N ALA A 384 38.33 6.53 -9.33
CA ALA A 384 38.90 5.28 -8.89
C ALA A 384 40.14 5.75 -8.13
N PRO A 385 40.19 5.55 -6.79
CA PRO A 385 41.38 5.92 -6.07
C PRO A 385 42.55 5.25 -6.78
N PRO A 386 43.71 5.93 -6.88
CA PRO A 386 44.86 5.43 -7.61
C PRO A 386 45.05 3.95 -7.31
N ASN A 387 45.21 3.17 -8.37
CA ASN A 387 45.30 1.71 -8.42
C ASN A 387 46.23 1.15 -7.34
N VAL A 388 45.70 1.07 -6.14
CA VAL A 388 46.15 0.24 -5.04
C VAL A 388 45.16 -0.90 -5.11
N GLU A 389 45.64 -2.13 -5.32
CA GLU A 389 44.90 -3.34 -4.98
C GLU A 389 44.41 -3.20 -3.53
N ARG A 390 43.24 -2.58 -3.34
CA ARG A 390 42.56 -2.58 -2.07
C ARG A 390 41.82 -3.88 -2.05
N ALA A 391 42.26 -4.76 -1.15
CA ALA A 391 41.52 -5.92 -0.72
C ALA A 391 40.03 -5.53 -0.61
N PRO A 392 39.11 -6.39 -1.08
CA PRO A 392 37.68 -6.10 -1.06
C PRO A 392 37.30 -5.59 0.33
N VAL A 393 36.73 -4.37 0.37
CA VAL A 393 36.23 -3.79 1.61
C VAL A 393 35.11 -4.71 2.08
N GLU A 394 35.41 -5.57 3.06
CA GLU A 394 34.44 -6.48 3.65
C GLU A 394 33.27 -5.62 4.15
N LYS A 395 32.08 -5.85 3.58
CA LYS A 395 30.87 -5.22 4.08
C LYS A 395 30.72 -5.59 5.55
N PRO A 396 30.51 -4.62 6.46
CA PRO A 396 30.32 -4.92 7.87
C PRO A 396 29.08 -5.82 8.01
N CYS A 397 29.26 -6.96 8.67
CA CYS A 397 28.17 -7.90 8.92
C CYS A 397 27.18 -7.28 9.92
N VAL A 398 25.95 -7.04 9.48
CA VAL A 398 24.84 -6.59 10.33
C VAL A 398 24.15 -7.83 10.89
N GLY A 399 24.83 -8.49 11.84
CA GLY A 399 24.46 -9.80 12.35
C GLY A 399 25.64 -10.54 12.97
N CYS A 400 25.56 -11.86 13.01
CA CYS A 400 26.64 -12.71 13.52
C CYS A 400 27.40 -13.37 12.37
N LYS A 401 28.72 -13.29 12.42
CA LYS A 401 29.60 -13.93 11.43
C LYS A 401 29.79 -15.40 11.83
N LYS A 402 29.35 -16.32 10.97
CA LYS A 402 29.64 -17.77 11.08
C LYS A 402 30.43 -18.17 9.84
N GLU A 403 31.71 -18.51 10.02
CA GLU A 403 32.65 -18.75 8.92
C GLU A 403 32.71 -17.53 7.96
N SER A 404 32.29 -17.72 6.70
CA SER A 404 32.20 -16.68 5.68
C SER A 404 30.80 -16.07 5.54
N MET A 405 29.82 -16.56 6.29
CA MET A 405 28.43 -16.12 6.19
C MET A 405 28.10 -15.09 7.27
N CYS A 406 27.39 -14.04 6.87
CA CYS A 406 26.76 -13.11 7.79
C CYS A 406 25.31 -13.54 8.02
N LEU A 407 24.99 -13.98 9.23
CA LEU A 407 23.64 -14.43 9.62
C LEU A 407 22.90 -13.30 10.32
N GLN A 408 21.61 -13.13 10.02
CA GLN A 408 20.77 -12.11 10.65
C GLN A 408 20.57 -12.39 12.15
N HIS A 409 20.28 -11.35 12.93
CA HIS A 409 19.90 -11.47 14.34
C HIS A 409 18.69 -12.39 14.51
N GLY A 410 18.67 -13.17 15.59
CA GLY A 410 17.62 -14.13 15.91
C GLY A 410 17.72 -15.49 15.19
N ILE A 411 18.64 -15.67 14.25
CA ILE A 411 18.91 -16.99 13.64
C ILE A 411 19.39 -17.97 14.73
N ARG A 412 18.76 -19.16 14.78
CA ARG A 412 19.03 -20.23 15.75
C ARG A 412 19.65 -21.44 15.07
N PHE A 413 20.61 -22.09 15.72
CA PHE A 413 21.13 -23.39 15.29
C PHE A 413 21.80 -24.11 16.46
N VAL A 414 22.22 -25.34 16.23
CA VAL A 414 22.99 -26.14 17.19
C VAL A 414 24.48 -26.00 16.88
N ASP A 415 25.28 -25.59 17.86
CA ASP A 415 26.74 -25.45 17.71
C ASP A 415 27.46 -26.82 17.66
N GLU A 416 28.78 -26.80 17.44
CA GLU A 416 29.60 -28.02 17.37
C GLU A 416 29.59 -28.86 18.67
N ASN A 417 29.20 -28.27 19.79
CA ASN A 417 29.06 -28.94 21.09
C ASN A 417 27.63 -29.43 21.35
N ASN A 418 26.78 -29.47 20.32
CA ASN A 418 25.38 -29.83 20.42
C ASN A 418 24.56 -28.89 21.33
N ARG A 419 24.96 -27.62 21.46
CA ARG A 419 24.23 -26.62 22.25
C ARG A 419 23.40 -25.72 21.34
N PRO A 420 22.12 -25.47 21.67
CA PRO A 420 21.30 -24.51 20.94
C PRO A 420 21.82 -23.10 21.19
N VAL A 421 22.16 -22.39 20.12
CA VAL A 421 22.64 -21.01 20.14
C VAL A 421 21.79 -20.13 19.22
N TYR A 422 21.80 -18.83 19.46
CA TYR A 422 21.14 -17.84 18.63
C TYR A 422 22.06 -16.64 18.35
N CYS A 423 21.84 -15.94 17.25
CA CYS A 423 22.54 -14.69 16.95
C CYS A 423 21.93 -13.51 17.72
N ASP A 424 22.65 -12.94 18.68
CA ASP A 424 22.16 -11.81 19.46
C ASP A 424 22.45 -10.45 18.77
N PHE A 425 21.80 -9.38 19.23
CA PHE A 425 21.91 -8.03 18.66
C PHE A 425 23.31 -7.41 18.74
N ASP A 426 24.20 -7.97 19.56
CA ASP A 426 25.60 -7.57 19.65
C ASP A 426 26.50 -8.26 18.60
N GLY A 427 25.90 -9.07 17.71
CA GLY A 427 26.61 -9.81 16.66
C GLY A 427 27.34 -11.05 17.17
N VAL A 428 27.04 -11.50 18.40
CA VAL A 428 27.65 -12.68 19.02
C VAL A 428 26.63 -13.81 19.16
N PHE A 429 27.07 -15.05 18.92
CA PHE A 429 26.25 -16.23 19.20
C PHE A 429 26.20 -16.51 20.70
N LYS A 430 24.99 -16.56 21.26
CA LYS A 430 24.76 -16.86 22.68
C LYS A 430 23.96 -18.15 22.83
N ALA A 431 24.20 -18.87 23.93
CA ALA A 431 23.42 -20.05 24.26
C ALA A 431 21.97 -19.67 24.54
N GLN A 432 21.04 -20.49 24.06
CA GLN A 432 19.65 -20.35 24.42
C GLN A 432 19.44 -20.76 25.88
N LYS A 433 18.57 -20.01 26.54
CA LYS A 433 18.17 -20.14 27.93
C LYS A 433 17.09 -21.20 28.11
N GLN A 434 17.14 -21.85 29.26
CA GLN A 434 16.18 -22.85 29.72
C GLN A 434 14.90 -22.19 30.24
N LEU A 435 13.85 -23.00 30.42
CA LEU A 435 12.61 -22.56 31.05
C LEU A 435 12.87 -21.94 32.44
N GLY A 436 12.18 -20.84 32.73
CA GLY A 436 12.28 -20.08 33.98
C GLY A 436 13.42 -19.05 34.05
N GLU A 437 14.39 -19.08 33.13
CA GLU A 437 15.47 -18.09 33.10
C GLU A 437 15.01 -16.75 32.53
N SER A 438 15.56 -15.64 33.05
CA SER A 438 15.19 -14.30 32.60
C SER A 438 15.61 -14.03 31.16
N CYS A 439 14.73 -13.44 30.35
CA CYS A 439 14.96 -13.16 28.93
C CYS A 439 14.44 -11.76 28.54
N GLN A 440 14.93 -11.21 27.44
CA GLN A 440 14.45 -9.94 26.87
C GLN A 440 13.73 -10.12 25.53
N ASN A 441 14.02 -11.20 24.81
CA ASN A 441 13.39 -11.52 23.52
C ASN A 441 13.13 -13.03 23.39
N ASN A 442 12.40 -13.43 22.35
CA ASN A 442 11.95 -14.81 22.16
C ASN A 442 13.07 -15.78 21.76
N TYR A 443 14.05 -15.31 20.98
CA TYR A 443 15.14 -16.17 20.48
C TYR A 443 16.19 -16.47 21.56
N GLU A 444 16.20 -15.75 22.69
CA GLU A 444 16.93 -16.15 23.88
C GLU A 444 16.44 -17.47 24.46
N CYS A 445 15.17 -17.84 24.27
CA CYS A 445 14.56 -18.99 24.94
C CYS A 445 14.54 -20.24 24.05
N LEU A 446 14.85 -21.40 24.63
CA LEU A 446 14.66 -22.69 23.97
C LEU A 446 13.23 -22.88 23.48
N SER A 447 12.25 -22.48 24.31
CA SER A 447 10.82 -22.52 24.01
C SER A 447 10.34 -21.52 22.97
N ASN A 448 11.20 -20.60 22.49
CA ASN A 448 10.83 -19.49 21.61
C ASN A 448 9.81 -18.50 22.20
N SER A 449 9.62 -18.49 23.52
CA SER A 449 8.62 -17.62 24.18
C SER A 449 9.21 -16.98 25.42
N CYS A 450 9.28 -15.65 25.40
CA CYS A 450 9.78 -14.84 26.50
C CYS A 450 8.67 -13.94 27.08
N SER A 451 8.42 -14.06 28.38
CA SER A 451 7.52 -13.17 29.14
C SER A 451 8.23 -12.69 30.40
N GLN A 452 9.35 -11.98 30.23
CA GLN A 452 10.40 -11.68 31.24
C GLN A 452 11.22 -12.89 31.68
N LYS A 453 10.63 -14.09 31.61
CA LYS A 453 11.30 -15.38 31.74
C LYS A 453 10.91 -16.29 30.57
N CYS A 454 11.75 -17.26 30.27
CA CYS A 454 11.45 -18.29 29.28
C CYS A 454 10.31 -19.17 29.80
N ILE A 455 9.20 -19.21 29.06
CA ILE A 455 8.01 -19.99 29.42
C ILE A 455 7.75 -21.05 28.36
N SER A 456 7.16 -22.18 28.76
CA SER A 456 6.74 -23.19 27.80
C SER A 456 5.40 -22.79 27.18
N TYR A 457 5.06 -23.36 26.02
CA TYR A 457 3.75 -23.11 25.42
C TYR A 457 2.63 -23.69 26.29
N GLU A 458 2.88 -24.83 26.92
CA GLU A 458 1.96 -25.50 27.84
C GLU A 458 1.64 -24.62 29.05
N GLU A 459 2.67 -24.03 29.70
CA GLU A 459 2.46 -23.08 30.81
C GLU A 459 1.63 -21.87 30.38
N ARG A 460 1.84 -21.38 29.16
CA ARG A 460 1.09 -20.26 28.61
C ARG A 460 -0.36 -20.65 28.31
N ILE A 461 -0.60 -21.84 27.77
CA ILE A 461 -1.95 -22.38 27.56
C ILE A 461 -2.66 -22.52 28.90
N GLU A 462 -2.02 -23.10 29.91
CA GLU A 462 -2.61 -23.24 31.25
C GLU A 462 -2.92 -21.90 31.90
N ALA A 463 -2.07 -20.87 31.70
CA ALA A 463 -2.34 -19.52 32.18
C ALA A 463 -3.56 -18.91 31.49
N VAL A 464 -3.66 -19.03 30.16
CA VAL A 464 -4.83 -18.57 29.39
C VAL A 464 -6.10 -19.31 29.79
N GLU A 465 -6.05 -20.63 29.99
CA GLU A 465 -7.19 -21.41 30.45
C GLU A 465 -7.66 -20.99 31.85
N ARG A 466 -6.73 -20.61 32.73
CA ARG A 466 -7.07 -20.09 34.05
C ARG A 466 -7.79 -18.74 33.96
N GLU A 467 -7.28 -17.83 33.11
CA GLU A 467 -7.94 -16.55 32.85
C GLU A 467 -9.33 -16.73 32.23
N LEU A 468 -9.47 -17.65 31.27
CA LEU A 468 -10.75 -17.98 30.65
C LEU A 468 -11.75 -18.58 31.66
N LYS A 469 -11.29 -19.41 32.60
CA LYS A 469 -12.13 -19.94 33.70
C LYS A 469 -12.63 -18.82 34.62
N GLU A 470 -11.77 -17.84 34.93
CA GLU A 470 -12.16 -16.68 35.74
C GLU A 470 -13.16 -15.78 35.00
N GLN A 471 -12.95 -15.53 33.71
CA GLN A 471 -13.90 -14.78 32.87
C GLN A 471 -15.25 -15.49 32.72
N ARG A 472 -15.28 -16.81 32.50
CA ARG A 472 -16.53 -17.58 32.48
C ARG A 472 -17.29 -17.46 33.79
N GLY A 473 -16.62 -17.53 34.94
CA GLY A 473 -17.26 -17.35 36.25
C GLY A 473 -17.82 -15.94 36.49
N LEU A 474 -17.32 -14.92 35.79
CA LEU A 474 -17.87 -13.56 35.83
C LEU A 474 -19.08 -13.44 34.90
N ILE A 475 -19.01 -14.02 33.70
CA ILE A 475 -20.11 -14.10 32.75
C ILE A 475 -21.30 -14.87 33.34
N ASP A 476 -21.07 -15.99 34.03
CA ASP A 476 -22.13 -16.76 34.70
C ASP A 476 -22.81 -15.95 35.82
N ARG A 477 -22.05 -15.13 36.56
CA ARG A 477 -22.59 -14.21 37.58
C ARG A 477 -23.43 -13.11 36.95
N MET A 478 -22.98 -12.53 35.83
CA MET A 478 -23.74 -11.55 35.07
C MET A 478 -25.03 -12.17 34.52
N TRP A 479 -24.97 -13.35 33.90
CA TRP A 479 -26.16 -14.06 33.41
C TRP A 479 -27.13 -14.41 34.52
N GLY A 480 -26.65 -14.79 35.70
CA GLY A 480 -27.47 -15.00 36.89
C GLY A 480 -28.20 -13.73 37.33
N PHE A 481 -27.52 -12.58 37.28
CA PHE A 481 -28.13 -11.28 37.55
C PHE A 481 -29.19 -10.92 36.48
N PHE A 482 -28.87 -11.07 35.20
CA PHE A 482 -29.81 -10.80 34.10
C PHE A 482 -31.05 -11.68 34.17
N LYS A 483 -30.91 -12.98 34.48
CA LYS A 483 -32.07 -13.88 34.67
C LYS A 483 -32.97 -13.44 35.83
N ARG A 484 -32.42 -12.87 36.91
CA ARG A 484 -33.24 -12.31 38.01
C ARG A 484 -33.92 -11.00 37.64
N LEU A 485 -33.30 -10.19 36.79
CA LEU A 485 -33.83 -8.89 36.40
C LEU A 485 -34.93 -9.00 35.33
N PHE A 486 -34.82 -9.97 34.42
CA PHE A 486 -35.69 -10.09 33.24
C PHE A 486 -36.51 -11.38 33.16
N GLY A 487 -36.32 -12.32 34.09
CA GLY A 487 -37.00 -13.63 34.10
C GLY A 487 -38.13 -13.77 35.11
N GLY A 488 -38.85 -12.69 35.40
CA GLY A 488 -40.07 -12.67 36.22
C GLY A 488 -41.33 -12.83 35.40
#